data_AF-A0A2V7ETY7-F1
#
_entry.id   AF-A0A2V7ETY7-F1
#
_cell.length_a   1.000
_cell.length_b   1.000
_cell.length_c   1.000
_cell.angle_alpha   90.00
_cell.angle_beta   90.00
_cell.angle_gamma   90.00
#
_symmetry.space_group_name_H-M   'P 1'
#
loop_
_entity.id
_entity.type
_entity.pdbx_description
1 polymer ?
#
loop_
_entity_poly.entity_id
_entity_poly.type
_entity_poly.pdbx_seq_one_letter_code
_entity_poly.pdbx_strand_id
1 'polypeptide(L)' 'MSRYAVNSLLYRLKKDREFRARFSTDPRAALADADLTEAERAAFLARDMRRINELGGYLHLVLSIPGLAVH' A
#
# COMPACT_ATOMS: atom_id res chain seq x y z
N MET A 1 7.56 13.10 -1.45
CA MET A 1 8.40 11.97 -1.91
C MET A 1 7.52 11.05 -2.75
N SER A 2 8.12 10.13 -3.52
CA SER A 2 7.73 9.83 -4.91
C SER A 2 6.43 9.02 -5.08
N ARG A 3 5.49 9.55 -5.89
CA ARG A 3 4.34 8.81 -6.45
C ARG A 3 4.74 7.44 -7.02
N TYR A 4 5.97 7.30 -7.51
CA TYR A 4 6.49 6.05 -8.04
C TYR A 4 6.57 4.94 -6.99
N ALA A 5 7.02 5.23 -5.77
CA ALA A 5 7.17 4.23 -4.70
C ALA A 5 5.80 3.71 -4.24
N VAL A 6 4.85 4.63 -4.01
CA VAL A 6 3.45 4.31 -3.67
C VAL A 6 2.81 3.43 -4.74
N ASN A 7 2.93 3.82 -6.01
CA ASN A 7 2.31 3.08 -7.11
C ASN A 7 3.00 1.73 -7.37
N SER A 8 4.32 1.65 -7.24
CA SER A 8 5.07 0.40 -7.34
C SER A 8 4.64 -0.59 -6.26
N LEU A 9 4.44 -0.10 -5.03
CA LEU A 9 3.96 -0.90 -3.92
C LEU A 9 2.51 -1.37 -4.13
N LEU A 10 1.62 -0.49 -4.62
CA LEU A 10 0.25 -0.88 -5.00
C LEU A 10 0.25 -1.95 -6.09
N TYR A 11 1.13 -1.84 -7.09
CA TYR A 11 1.30 -2.86 -8.12
C TYR A 11 1.81 -4.17 -7.54
N ARG A 12 2.79 -4.13 -6.62
CA ARG A 12 3.30 -5.31 -5.93
C ARG A 12 2.21 -5.99 -5.12
N LEU A 13 1.47 -5.25 -4.30
CA LEU A 13 0.31 -5.77 -3.57
C LEU A 13 -0.72 -6.41 -4.50
N LYS A 14 -0.95 -5.83 -5.68
CA LYS A 14 -1.89 -6.38 -6.68
C LYS A 14 -1.39 -7.65 -7.36
N LYS A 15 -0.10 -7.75 -7.69
CA LYS A 15 0.45 -8.85 -8.50
C LYS A 15 1.06 -9.98 -7.68
N ASP A 16 1.65 -9.66 -6.54
CA ASP A 16 2.35 -10.58 -5.66
C ASP A 16 1.43 -11.00 -4.50
N ARG A 17 0.91 -12.24 -4.60
CA ARG A 17 0.05 -12.80 -3.57
C ARG A 17 0.80 -13.10 -2.27
N GLU A 18 2.07 -13.46 -2.35
CA GLU A 18 2.88 -13.77 -1.18
C GLU A 18 3.18 -12.50 -0.40
N PHE A 19 3.58 -11.43 -1.10
CA PHE A 19 3.75 -10.12 -0.50
C PHE A 19 2.46 -9.60 0.12
N ARG A 20 1.31 -9.80 -0.54
CA ARG A 20 0.01 -9.43 0.03
C ARG A 20 -0.31 -10.23 1.30
N ALA A 21 -0.04 -11.53 1.33
CA ALA A 21 -0.24 -12.34 2.52
C ALA A 21 0.66 -11.86 3.68
N ARG A 22 1.94 -11.59 3.41
CA ARG A 22 2.87 -11.01 4.38
C ARG A 22 2.39 -9.65 4.88
N PHE A 23 1.93 -8.78 3.98
CA PHE A 23 1.37 -7.48 4.32
C PHE A 23 0.09 -7.59 5.18
N SER A 24 -0.75 -8.60 4.93
CA SER A 24 -1.94 -8.83 5.75
C SER A 24 -1.60 -9.31 7.17
N THR A 25 -0.54 -10.10 7.33
CA THR A 25 -0.09 -10.65 8.63
C THR A 25 0.74 -9.64 9.43
N ASP A 26 1.72 -9.00 8.79
CA ASP A 26 2.58 -7.99 9.41
C ASP A 26 2.86 -6.84 8.41
N PRO A 27 1.97 -5.83 8.38
CA PRO A 27 2.14 -4.67 7.51
C PRO A 27 3.42 -3.89 7.81
N ARG A 28 3.90 -3.86 9.06
CA ARG A 28 5.11 -3.09 9.43
C ARG A 28 6.35 -3.75 8.85
N ALA A 29 6.49 -5.06 9.03
CA ALA A 29 7.60 -5.81 8.45
C ALA A 29 7.57 -5.78 6.91
N ALA A 30 6.39 -5.96 6.30
CA ALA A 30 6.25 -5.97 4.84
C ALA A 30 6.62 -4.62 4.19
N LEU A 31 6.45 -3.51 4.90
CA LEU A 31 6.80 -2.18 4.43
C LEU A 31 8.22 -1.76 4.81
N ALA A 32 8.95 -2.47 5.67
CA ALA A 32 10.25 -2.04 6.22
C ALA A 32 11.23 -1.61 5.11
N ASP A 33 11.31 -2.40 4.05
CA ASP A 33 12.21 -2.17 2.91
C ASP A 33 11.62 -1.22 1.84
N ALA A 34 10.40 -0.72 2.02
CA ALA A 34 9.77 0.20 1.07
C ALA A 34 10.28 1.63 1.28
N ASP A 35 10.66 2.28 0.18
CA ASP A 35 11.06 3.70 0.13
C ASP A 35 9.83 4.62 0.24
N LEU A 36 9.16 4.55 1.39
CA LEU A 36 8.00 5.34 1.75
C LEU A 36 8.38 6.37 2.80
N THR A 37 7.79 7.56 2.68
CA THR A 37 7.74 8.52 3.78
C THR A 37 6.92 7.98 4.94
N GLU A 38 7.11 8.59 6.11
CA GLU A 38 6.32 8.27 7.31
C GLU A 38 4.81 8.42 7.06
N ALA A 39 4.39 9.46 6.32
CA ALA A 39 2.98 9.70 6.01
C ALA A 39 2.38 8.61 5.09
N GLU A 40 3.13 8.18 4.07
CA GLU A 40 2.70 7.11 3.16
C GLU A 40 2.66 5.77 3.90
N ARG A 41 3.71 5.46 4.67
CA ARG A 41 3.78 4.26 5.50
C ARG A 41 2.61 4.21 6.47
N ALA A 42 2.32 5.30 7.19
CA ALA A 42 1.18 5.40 8.08
C ALA A 42 -0.15 5.14 7.36
N ALA A 43 -0.32 5.66 6.14
CA ALA A 43 -1.53 5.42 5.34
C ALA A 43 -1.69 3.94 4.94
N PHE A 44 -0.61 3.26 4.56
CA PHE A 44 -0.63 1.81 4.29
C PHE A 44 -0.90 0.99 5.56
N LEU A 45 -0.28 1.33 6.68
CA LEU A 45 -0.51 0.66 7.97
C LEU A 45 -1.95 0.81 8.45
N ALA A 46 -2.51 2.01 8.32
CA ALA A 46 -3.91 2.31 8.63
C ALA A 46 -4.89 1.74 7.60
N ARG A 47 -4.38 1.21 6.47
CA ARG A 47 -5.18 0.77 5.31
C ARG A 47 -6.13 1.86 4.81
N ASP A 48 -5.71 3.12 4.95
CA ASP A 48 -6.46 4.30 4.51
C ASP A 48 -6.25 4.52 3.02
N MET A 49 -7.08 3.83 2.24
CA MET A 49 -7.09 3.87 0.78
C MET A 49 -7.36 5.28 0.23
N ARG A 50 -8.13 6.10 0.95
CA ARG A 50 -8.39 7.50 0.58
C ARG A 50 -7.12 8.32 0.75
N ARG A 51 -6.44 8.17 1.88
CA ARG A 51 -5.18 8.86 2.15
C ARG A 51 -4.06 8.44 1.20
N ILE A 52 -3.98 7.15 0.84
CA ILE A 52 -3.04 6.65 -0.17
C ILE A 52 -3.28 7.33 -1.54
N ASN A 53 -4.56 7.54 -1.92
CA ASN A 53 -4.90 8.26 -3.15
C ASN A 53 -4.50 9.75 -3.06
N GLU A 54 -4.79 10.43 -1.95
CA GLU A 54 -4.37 11.82 -1.73
C GLU A 54 -2.85 12.01 -1.81
N LEU A 55 -2.09 11.00 -1.38
CA LEU A 55 -0.63 10.96 -1.48
C LEU A 55 -0.12 10.59 -2.89
N GLY A 56 -1.01 10.39 -3.86
CA GLY A 56 -0.70 10.18 -5.27
C GLY A 56 -0.66 8.72 -5.72
N GLY A 57 -1.22 7.81 -4.92
CA GLY A 57 -1.52 6.44 -5.35
C GLY A 57 -2.69 6.41 -6.36
N TYR A 58 -2.60 5.57 -7.39
CA TYR A 58 -3.66 5.46 -8.37
C TYR A 58 -4.93 4.83 -7.79
N LEU A 59 -6.03 5.59 -7.82
CA LEU A 59 -7.34 5.14 -7.33
C LEU A 59 -7.80 3.79 -7.93
N HIS A 60 -7.54 3.54 -9.22
CA HIS A 60 -7.89 2.27 -9.86
C HIS A 60 -7.10 1.07 -9.32
N LEU A 61 -5.87 1.27 -8.83
CA LEU A 61 -5.09 0.21 -8.17
C LEU A 61 -5.63 -0.03 -6.77
N VAL A 62 -5.85 1.04 -6.02
CA VAL A 62 -6.40 1.03 -4.66
C VAL A 62 -7.71 0.23 -4.59
N LEU A 63 -8.63 0.47 -5.52
CA LEU A 63 -9.93 -0.23 -5.57
C LEU A 63 -9.85 -1.68 -6.08
N SER A 64 -8.73 -2.07 -6.70
CA SER A 64 -8.58 -3.39 -7.34
C SER A 64 -7.73 -4.38 -6.52
N ILE A 65 -7.33 -4.04 -5.29
CA ILE A 65 -6.59 -4.95 -4.40
C ILE A 65 -7.57 -5.62 -3.43
N PRO A 66 -7.84 -6.94 -3.58
CA PRO A 66 -8.77 -7.67 -2.73
C PRO A 66 -8.30 -7.71 -1.27
N GLY A 67 -9.20 -7.43 -0.32
CA GLY A 67 -8.98 -7.59 1.11
C GLY A 67 -8.12 -6.51 1.78
N LEU A 68 -7.82 -5.42 1.07
CA LEU A 68 -6.99 -4.33 1.59
C LEU A 68 -7.78 -3.19 2.23
N ALA A 69 -9.02 -2.93 1.78
CA ALA A 69 -9.88 -1.93 2.40
C ALA A 69 -10.50 -2.51 3.68
N VAL A 70 -10.34 -1.82 4.80
CA VAL A 70 -11.12 -2.07 6.01
C VAL A 70 -12.37 -1.18 5.89
N HIS A 71 -13.55 -1.79 6.00
CA HIS A 71 -14.82 -1.08 6.05
C HIS A 71 -14.99 -0.36 7.39
#